data_AF-A0A1Q6SU08-F1
#
_entry.id   AF-A0A1Q6SU08-F1
#
_cell.length_a   1.000
_cell.length_b   1.000
_cell.length_c   1.000
_cell.angle_alpha   90.00
_cell.angle_beta   90.00
_cell.angle_gamma   90.00
#
_symmetry.space_group_name_H-M   'P 1'
#
loop_
_entity.id
_entity.type
_entity.pdbx_description
1 polymer ?
#
loop_
_entity_poly.entity_id
_entity_poly.type
_entity_poly.pdbx_seq_one_letter_code
_entity_poly.pdbx_strand_id
1 'polypeptide(L)'
;MKKLIEQMLKFGVVGFVCFFIDYLIGIIVLNIILHTAGEQFFELASMTGSALGFTISVIVNYILSFKFVFERKEDMNRKAEFVIFIILSIIGLGLNQLIIWICVGPVYGNVAWLQRLLNYNLAYTAAKVVATAIVMVYNFVTRKIFLEKKD
;
A
#
# COMPACT_ATOMS: atom_id res chain seq x y z
N MET A 1 -20.67 -3.77 14.66
CA MET A 1 -19.83 -2.58 14.39
C MET A 1 -18.48 -2.60 15.13
N LYS A 2 -18.41 -2.87 16.44
CA LYS A 2 -17.12 -2.92 17.18
C LYS A 2 -16.08 -3.86 16.56
N LYS A 3 -16.47 -5.09 16.17
CA LYS A 3 -15.59 -6.04 15.46
C LYS A 3 -15.02 -5.52 14.14
N LEU A 4 -15.78 -4.72 13.37
CA LEU A 4 -15.34 -4.19 12.07
C LEU A 4 -14.28 -3.11 12.24
N ILE A 5 -14.48 -2.19 13.19
CA ILE A 5 -13.51 -1.14 13.51
C ILE A 5 -12.20 -1.76 14.02
N GLU A 6 -12.29 -2.80 14.85
CA GLU A 6 -11.12 -3.54 15.33
C GLU A 6 -10.37 -4.24 14.19
N GLN A 7 -11.08 -4.88 13.25
CA GLN A 7 -10.47 -5.47 12.06
C GLN A 7 -9.81 -4.40 11.16
N MET A 8 -10.47 -3.25 10.95
CA MET A 8 -9.88 -2.12 10.22
C MET A 8 -8.60 -1.63 10.89
N LEU A 9 -8.59 -1.50 12.22
CA LEU A 9 -7.40 -1.11 12.99
C LEU A 9 -6.29 -2.15 12.87
N LYS A 10 -6.60 -3.44 13.04
CA LYS A 10 -5.62 -4.53 12.84
C LYS A 10 -5.06 -4.52 11.42
N PHE A 11 -5.90 -4.29 10.41
CA PHE A 11 -5.48 -4.15 9.03
C PHE A 11 -4.58 -2.95 8.81
N GLY A 12 -4.91 -1.81 9.41
CA GLY A 12 -4.07 -0.62 9.42
C GLY A 12 -2.70 -0.87 10.06
N VAL A 13 -2.65 -1.56 11.20
CA VAL A 13 -1.40 -1.96 11.87
C VAL A 13 -0.59 -2.91 11.00
N VAL A 14 -1.23 -3.92 10.39
CA VAL A 14 -0.56 -4.82 9.44
C VAL A 14 0.02 -4.05 8.25
N GLY A 15 -0.76 -3.12 7.67
CA GLY A 15 -0.30 -2.25 6.60
C GLY A 15 0.90 -1.39 7.02
N PHE A 16 0.88 -0.85 8.23
CA PHE A 16 1.99 -0.08 8.79
C PHE A 16 3.24 -0.95 8.96
N VAL A 17 3.13 -2.14 9.54
CA VAL A 17 4.25 -3.09 9.65
C VAL A 17 4.82 -3.43 8.27
N CYS A 18 3.97 -3.67 7.28
CA CYS A 18 4.39 -3.92 5.90
C CYS A 18 5.12 -2.73 5.27
N PHE A 19 4.70 -1.50 5.55
CA PHE A 19 5.41 -0.30 5.12
C PHE A 19 6.83 -0.22 5.70
N PHE A 20 7.00 -0.55 6.99
CA PHE A 20 8.33 -0.61 7.60
C PHE A 20 9.20 -1.71 6.99
N ILE A 21 8.63 -2.88 6.72
CA ILE A 21 9.35 -3.99 6.08
C ILE A 21 9.82 -3.61 4.68
N ASP A 22 8.94 -3.00 3.88
CA ASP A 22 9.27 -2.48 2.55
C ASP A 22 10.47 -1.53 2.61
N TYR A 23 10.37 -0.51 3.46
CA TYR A 23 11.41 0.50 3.64
C TYR A 23 12.74 -0.08 4.12
N LEU A 24 12.72 -0.96 5.13
CA LEU A 24 13.93 -1.58 5.69
C LEU A 24 14.63 -2.47 4.66
N ILE A 25 13.88 -3.31 3.96
CA ILE A 25 14.45 -4.18 2.92
C ILE A 25 15.00 -3.35 1.77
N GLY A 26 14.28 -2.31 1.34
CA GLY A 26 14.73 -1.40 0.31
C GLY A 26 16.08 -0.75 0.64
N ILE A 27 16.25 -0.26 1.88
CA ILE A 27 17.51 0.32 2.35
C ILE A 27 18.61 -0.72 2.47
N ILE A 28 18.32 -1.92 2.98
CA ILE A 28 19.32 -2.99 3.11
C ILE A 28 19.87 -3.37 1.74
N VAL A 29 18.99 -3.61 0.76
CA VAL A 29 19.38 -3.97 -0.61
C VAL A 29 20.17 -2.83 -1.26
N LEU A 30 19.72 -1.59 -1.12
CA LEU A 30 20.41 -0.41 -1.63
C LEU A 30 21.83 -0.32 -1.07
N ASN A 31 22.00 -0.42 0.25
CA ASN A 31 23.30 -0.33 0.90
C ASN A 31 24.24 -1.48 0.49
N ILE A 32 23.73 -2.71 0.36
CA ILE A 32 24.53 -3.86 -0.10
C ILE A 32 25.05 -3.63 -1.52
N ILE A 33 24.20 -3.16 -2.43
CA ILE A 33 24.58 -2.93 -3.82
C ILE A 33 25.56 -1.77 -3.91
N LEU A 34 25.31 -0.66 -3.20
CA LEU A 34 26.22 0.49 -3.20
C LEU A 34 27.61 0.14 -2.63
N HIS A 35 27.66 -0.65 -1.56
CA HIS A 35 28.92 -1.06 -0.95
C HIS A 35 29.71 -2.04 -1.83
N THR A 36 29.04 -2.85 -2.67
CA THR A 36 29.69 -3.87 -3.50
C THR A 36 30.01 -3.40 -4.93
N ALA A 37 29.13 -2.60 -5.54
CA ALA A 37 29.24 -2.16 -6.94
C ALA A 37 29.66 -0.68 -7.09
N GLY A 38 29.59 0.11 -6.01
CA GLY A 38 29.94 1.53 -6.00
C GLY A 38 28.79 2.48 -6.34
N GLU A 39 28.97 3.78 -6.06
CA GLU A 39 27.91 4.80 -6.12
C GLU A 39 27.31 5.02 -7.52
N GLN A 40 28.05 4.68 -8.58
CA GLN A 40 27.57 4.73 -9.96
C GLN A 40 26.34 3.83 -10.23
N PHE A 41 26.08 2.84 -9.38
CA PHE A 41 24.91 1.95 -9.47
C PHE A 41 23.73 2.40 -8.59
N PHE A 42 23.73 3.61 -8.06
CA PHE A 42 22.69 4.11 -7.17
C PHE A 42 21.27 3.98 -7.74
N GLU A 43 21.09 4.29 -9.03
CA GLU A 43 19.78 4.19 -9.68
C GLU A 43 19.30 2.74 -9.73
N LEU A 44 20.15 1.82 -10.20
CA LEU A 44 19.85 0.39 -10.25
C LEU A 44 19.57 -0.16 -8.85
N ALA A 45 20.41 0.18 -7.87
CA ALA A 45 20.27 -0.23 -6.48
C ALA A 45 18.94 0.22 -5.87
N SER A 46 18.54 1.47 -6.15
CA SER A 46 17.29 2.04 -5.68
C SER A 46 16.07 1.35 -6.29
N MET A 47 16.10 1.07 -7.60
CA MET A 47 15.03 0.36 -8.29
C MET A 47 14.91 -1.09 -7.79
N THR A 48 16.02 -1.80 -7.66
CA THR A 48 16.04 -3.19 -7.15
C THR A 48 15.61 -3.26 -5.70
N GLY A 49 16.08 -2.34 -4.85
CA GLY A 49 15.67 -2.26 -3.44
C GLY A 49 14.18 -2.01 -3.29
N SER A 50 13.64 -1.04 -4.04
CA SER A 50 12.19 -0.76 -4.05
C SER A 50 11.37 -1.97 -4.52
N ALA A 51 11.79 -2.64 -5.60
CA ALA A 51 11.07 -3.80 -6.11
C ALA A 51 11.10 -5.00 -5.14
N LEU A 52 12.25 -5.30 -4.54
CA LEU A 52 12.40 -6.40 -3.58
C LEU A 52 11.68 -6.10 -2.26
N GLY A 53 11.81 -4.87 -1.75
CA GLY A 53 11.11 -4.40 -0.56
C GLY A 53 9.60 -4.53 -0.73
N PHE A 54 9.07 -4.04 -1.84
CA PHE A 54 7.64 -4.10 -2.12
C PHE A 54 7.17 -5.54 -2.26
N THR A 55 7.91 -6.39 -2.96
CA THR A 55 7.54 -7.80 -3.16
C THR A 55 7.48 -8.55 -1.82
N ILE A 56 8.50 -8.41 -0.98
CA ILE A 56 8.53 -9.07 0.33
C ILE A 56 7.43 -8.49 1.24
N SER A 57 7.22 -7.17 1.21
CA SER A 57 6.15 -6.51 1.94
C SER A 57 4.77 -7.05 1.55
N VAL A 58 4.49 -7.25 0.26
CA VAL A 58 3.23 -7.84 -0.22
C VAL A 58 3.03 -9.26 0.30
N ILE A 59 4.08 -10.09 0.31
CA ILE A 59 4.03 -11.46 0.85
C ILE A 59 3.74 -11.43 2.35
N VAL A 60 4.43 -10.59 3.11
CA VAL A 60 4.19 -10.44 4.55
C VAL A 60 2.79 -9.89 4.81
N ASN A 61 2.33 -8.94 4.01
CA ASN A 61 0.99 -8.38 4.09
C ASN A 61 -0.07 -9.47 3.91
N TYR A 62 0.13 -10.38 2.96
CA TYR A 62 -0.73 -11.55 2.78
C TYR A 62 -0.74 -12.44 4.03
N ILE A 63 0.43 -12.83 4.54
CA ILE A 63 0.54 -13.71 5.71
C ILE A 63 -0.13 -13.08 6.94
N LEU A 64 0.18 -11.81 7.23
CA LEU A 64 -0.35 -11.09 8.38
C LEU A 64 -1.85 -10.81 8.25
N SER A 65 -2.32 -10.47 7.05
CA SER A 65 -3.75 -10.26 6.78
C SER A 65 -4.57 -11.49 7.15
N PHE A 66 -4.14 -12.69 6.75
CA PHE A 66 -4.86 -13.93 7.08
C PHE A 66 -4.57 -14.50 8.47
N LYS A 67 -3.47 -14.07 9.11
CA LYS A 67 -3.13 -14.52 10.47
C LYS A 67 -3.82 -13.68 11.55
N PHE A 68 -4.02 -12.38 11.29
CA PHE A 68 -4.46 -11.42 12.31
C PHE A 68 -5.75 -10.68 11.98
N VAL A 69 -6.16 -10.59 10.71
CA VAL A 69 -7.28 -9.72 10.29
C VAL A 69 -8.46 -10.53 9.75
N PHE A 70 -8.22 -11.44 8.82
CA PHE A 70 -9.25 -12.17 8.09
C PHE A 70 -9.16 -13.67 8.37
N GLU A 71 -10.33 -14.30 8.50
CA GLU A 71 -10.43 -15.75 8.53
C GLU A 71 -10.43 -16.32 7.11
N ARG A 72 -9.61 -17.36 6.90
CA ARG A 72 -9.50 -18.02 5.60
C ARG A 72 -10.78 -18.77 5.26
N LYS A 73 -11.16 -18.71 3.98
CA LYS A 73 -12.14 -19.63 3.43
C LYS A 73 -11.52 -21.01 3.29
N GLU A 74 -12.14 -22.03 3.89
CA GLU A 74 -11.65 -23.41 3.84
C GLU A 74 -11.73 -24.02 2.43
N ASP A 75 -12.57 -23.47 1.55
CA ASP A 75 -12.78 -23.94 0.19
C ASP A 75 -11.81 -23.35 -0.85
N MET A 76 -11.00 -22.35 -0.47
CA MET A 76 -10.18 -21.60 -1.41
C MET A 76 -8.71 -22.04 -1.37
N ASN A 77 -8.16 -22.33 -2.54
CA ASN A 77 -6.78 -22.78 -2.66
C ASN A 77 -5.80 -21.62 -2.39
N ARG A 78 -4.72 -21.86 -1.63
CA ARG A 78 -3.75 -20.82 -1.19
C ARG A 78 -3.19 -19.99 -2.34
N LYS A 79 -2.97 -20.61 -3.50
CA LYS A 79 -2.51 -19.91 -4.71
C LYS A 79 -3.54 -18.92 -5.24
N ALA A 80 -4.83 -19.30 -5.23
CA ALA A 80 -5.91 -18.41 -5.66
C ALA A 80 -6.07 -17.23 -4.69
N GLU A 81 -6.01 -17.45 -3.38
CA GLU A 81 -6.05 -16.37 -2.38
C GLU A 81 -4.94 -15.34 -2.63
N PHE A 82 -3.72 -15.83 -2.88
CA PHE A 82 -2.56 -14.98 -3.15
C PHE A 82 -2.68 -14.21 -4.47
N VAL A 83 -3.16 -14.85 -5.54
CA VAL A 83 -3.37 -14.18 -6.83
C VAL A 83 -4.45 -13.10 -6.71
N ILE A 84 -5.58 -13.39 -6.06
CA ILE A 84 -6.63 -12.40 -5.80
C ILE A 84 -6.06 -11.24 -4.99
N PHE A 85 -5.26 -11.54 -3.97
CA PHE A 85 -4.61 -10.52 -3.15
C PHE A 85 -3.70 -9.60 -3.96
N ILE A 86 -2.87 -10.15 -4.85
CA ILE A 86 -2.02 -9.37 -5.75
C ILE A 86 -2.86 -8.49 -6.67
N ILE A 87 -3.87 -9.06 -7.34
CA ILE A 87 -4.74 -8.32 -8.26
C ILE A 87 -5.41 -7.15 -7.54
N LEU A 88 -6.00 -7.39 -6.36
CA LEU A 88 -6.62 -6.35 -5.55
C LEU A 88 -5.61 -5.27 -5.13
N SER A 89 -4.38 -5.67 -4.80
CA SER A 89 -3.32 -4.72 -4.41
C SER A 89 -2.86 -3.85 -5.58
N ILE A 90 -2.76 -4.42 -6.79
CA ILE A 90 -2.45 -3.67 -8.02
C ILE A 90 -3.58 -2.67 -8.33
N ILE A 91 -4.83 -3.08 -8.22
CA ILE A 91 -5.98 -2.18 -8.41
C ILE A 91 -5.96 -1.06 -7.37
N GLY A 92 -5.69 -1.39 -6.11
CA GLY A 92 -5.54 -0.39 -5.04
C GLY A 92 -4.43 0.62 -5.33
N LEU A 93 -3.31 0.18 -5.90
CA LEU A 93 -2.22 1.07 -6.32
C LEU A 93 -2.65 1.99 -7.47
N GLY A 94 -3.34 1.45 -8.48
CA GLY A 94 -3.91 2.25 -9.57
C GLY A 94 -4.91 3.30 -9.06
N LEU A 95 -5.79 2.92 -8.12
CA LEU A 95 -6.70 3.85 -7.44
C LEU A 95 -5.95 4.93 -6.67
N ASN A 96 -4.85 4.59 -5.99
CA ASN A 96 -4.02 5.57 -5.29
C ASN A 96 -3.50 6.65 -6.24
N GLN A 97 -2.91 6.22 -7.37
CA GLN A 97 -2.40 7.13 -8.39
C GLN A 97 -3.51 7.99 -9.01
N LEU A 98 -4.67 7.39 -9.30
CA LEU A 98 -5.81 8.09 -9.87
C LEU A 98 -6.35 9.16 -8.92
N ILE A 99 -6.50 8.86 -7.63
CA ILE A 99 -6.98 9.83 -6.64
C ILE A 99 -5.99 10.98 -6.50
N ILE A 100 -4.68 10.71 -6.43
CA ILE A 100 -3.66 11.76 -6.38
C ILE A 100 -3.75 12.65 -7.62
N TRP A 101 -3.88 12.04 -8.81
CA TRP A 101 -4.00 12.78 -10.06
C TRP A 101 -5.24 13.69 -10.09
N ILE A 102 -6.41 13.19 -9.64
CA ILE A 102 -7.64 13.98 -9.53
C ILE A 102 -7.49 15.11 -8.49
N CYS A 103 -6.92 14.81 -7.32
CA CYS A 103 -6.77 15.80 -6.25
C CYS A 103 -5.79 16.92 -6.63
N VAL A 104 -4.68 16.61 -7.30
CA VAL A 104 -3.65 17.61 -7.67
C VAL A 104 -3.97 18.29 -8.99
N GLY A 105 -4.53 17.58 -9.96
CA GLY A 105 -4.88 18.13 -11.28
C GLY A 105 -6.16 18.96 -11.22
N PRO A 106 -7.34 18.36 -11.44
CA PRO A 106 -8.59 19.09 -11.53
C PRO A 106 -9.02 19.75 -10.21
N VAL A 107 -8.82 19.12 -9.04
CA VAL A 107 -9.30 19.72 -7.78
C VAL A 107 -8.44 20.90 -7.36
N TYR A 108 -7.13 20.73 -7.14
CA TYR A 108 -6.26 21.85 -6.78
C TYR A 108 -6.15 22.89 -7.91
N GLY A 109 -6.14 22.48 -9.17
CA GLY A 109 -6.05 23.37 -10.34
C GLY A 109 -7.27 24.28 -10.56
N ASN A 110 -8.49 23.81 -10.27
CA ASN A 110 -9.72 24.61 -10.47
C ASN A 110 -10.22 25.32 -9.20
N VAL A 111 -9.67 25.00 -8.03
CA VAL A 111 -10.16 25.53 -6.76
C VAL A 111 -9.21 26.64 -6.26
N ALA A 112 -9.52 27.88 -6.64
CA ALA A 112 -8.69 29.06 -6.35
C ALA A 112 -8.45 29.29 -4.84
N TRP A 113 -9.39 28.90 -3.97
CA TRP A 113 -9.19 29.01 -2.51
C TRP A 113 -8.17 27.99 -1.98
N LEU A 114 -8.06 26.81 -2.61
CA LEU A 114 -7.07 25.78 -2.26
C LEU A 114 -5.65 26.27 -2.60
N GLN A 115 -5.49 26.91 -3.76
CA GLN A 115 -4.19 27.47 -4.20
C GLN A 115 -3.72 28.64 -3.35
N ARG A 116 -4.66 29.43 -2.80
CA ARG A 116 -4.34 30.52 -1.86
C ARG A 116 -3.99 30.03 -0.46
N LEU A 117 -4.61 28.93 -0.02
CA LEU A 117 -4.47 28.41 1.34
C LEU A 117 -3.33 27.39 1.48
N LEU A 118 -3.10 26.56 0.46
CA LEU A 118 -2.14 25.46 0.50
C LEU A 118 -1.05 25.67 -0.54
N ASN A 119 0.20 25.55 -0.09
CA ASN A 119 1.36 25.52 -0.98
C ASN A 119 1.38 24.20 -1.76
N TYR A 120 2.03 24.16 -2.93
CA TYR A 120 1.99 23.00 -3.85
C TYR A 120 2.42 21.68 -3.17
N ASN A 121 3.45 21.74 -2.32
CA ASN A 121 3.93 20.60 -1.54
C ASN A 121 2.89 20.12 -0.52
N LEU A 122 2.17 21.04 0.13
CA LEU A 122 1.17 20.71 1.14
C LEU A 122 -0.08 20.10 0.50
N ALA A 123 -0.48 20.62 -0.68
CA ALA A 123 -1.57 20.06 -1.48
C ALA A 123 -1.26 18.63 -1.95
N TYR A 124 -0.03 18.38 -2.44
CA TYR A 124 0.40 17.04 -2.83
C TYR A 124 0.43 16.08 -1.64
N THR A 125 0.99 16.49 -0.50
CA THR A 125 1.00 15.66 0.72
C THR A 125 -0.41 15.36 1.21
N ALA A 126 -1.31 16.35 1.23
CA ALA A 126 -2.70 16.15 1.61
C ALA A 126 -3.41 15.17 0.67
N ALA A 127 -3.25 15.35 -0.65
CA ALA A 127 -3.79 14.43 -1.66
C ALA A 127 -3.28 13.00 -1.44
N LYS A 128 -1.99 12.83 -1.17
CA LYS A 128 -1.38 11.52 -0.90
C LYS A 128 -1.94 10.87 0.37
N VAL A 129 -2.15 11.63 1.44
CA VAL A 129 -2.75 11.11 2.68
C VAL A 129 -4.20 10.66 2.44
N VAL A 130 -5.01 11.49 1.77
CA VAL A 130 -6.40 11.17 1.44
C VAL A 130 -6.49 9.94 0.53
N ALA A 131 -5.67 9.88 -0.51
CA ALA A 131 -5.61 8.74 -1.42
C ALA A 131 -5.22 7.46 -0.68
N THR A 132 -4.21 7.53 0.20
CA THR A 132 -3.79 6.39 1.01
C THR A 132 -4.89 5.91 1.95
N ALA A 133 -5.63 6.82 2.59
CA ALA A 133 -6.76 6.47 3.46
C ALA A 133 -7.89 5.77 2.68
N ILE A 134 -8.27 6.32 1.52
CA ILE A 134 -9.31 5.72 0.67
C ILE A 134 -8.88 4.33 0.17
N VAL A 135 -7.64 4.20 -0.29
CA VAL A 135 -7.10 2.93 -0.79
C VAL A 135 -6.96 1.91 0.33
N MET A 136 -6.63 2.32 1.55
CA MET A 136 -6.62 1.44 2.72
C MET A 136 -8.02 0.85 2.97
N VAL A 137 -9.06 1.70 2.92
CA VAL A 137 -10.46 1.25 3.07
C VAL A 137 -10.85 0.32 1.92
N TYR A 138 -10.51 0.65 0.67
CA TYR A 138 -10.74 -0.22 -0.48
C TYR A 138 -10.06 -1.59 -0.31
N ASN A 139 -8.78 -1.61 0.06
CA ASN A 139 -8.02 -2.83 0.28
C ASN A 139 -8.64 -3.67 1.41
N PHE A 140 -9.08 -3.04 2.49
CA PHE A 140 -9.78 -3.73 3.57
C PHE A 140 -11.10 -4.34 3.08
N VAL A 141 -11.97 -3.53 2.47
CA VAL A 141 -13.32 -3.95 2.03
C VAL A 141 -13.24 -5.05 0.98
N THR A 142 -12.37 -4.91 -0.02
CA THR A 142 -12.23 -5.94 -1.07
C THR A 142 -11.68 -7.24 -0.52
N ARG A 143 -10.64 -7.20 0.33
CA ARG A 143 -10.12 -8.42 0.96
C ARG A 143 -11.18 -9.06 1.86
N LYS A 144 -11.93 -8.26 2.61
CA LYS A 144 -13.07 -8.75 3.38
C LYS A 144 -14.10 -9.49 2.50
N ILE A 145 -14.54 -8.88 1.40
CA ILE A 145 -15.58 -9.45 0.54
C ILE A 145 -15.10 -10.70 -0.21
N PHE A 146 -13.91 -10.63 -0.79
CA PHE A 146 -13.41 -11.68 -1.69
C PHE A 146 -12.70 -12.81 -0.93
N LEU A 147 -11.98 -12.49 0.14
CA LEU A 147 -11.08 -13.42 0.83
C LEU A 147 -11.57 -13.92 2.20
N GLU A 148 -12.40 -13.15 2.92
CA GLU A 148 -12.91 -13.57 4.23
C GLU A 148 -14.12 -14.49 4.07
N LYS A 149 -14.18 -15.57 4.86
CA LYS A 149 -15.36 -16.43 4.96
C LYS A 149 -16.55 -15.58 5.40
N LYS A 150 -17.66 -15.65 4.64
CA LYS A 150 -18.92 -15.06 5.08
C LYS A 150 -19.51 -16.03 6.10
N ASP A 151 -19.54 -15.61 7.36
CA ASP A 151 -20.45 -16.18 8.35
C ASP A 151 -21.92 -15.93 7.95
#